data_AF-A0A8J2R6L6-F1
#
_entry.id   AF-A0A8J2R6L6-F1
#
_cell.length_a   1.000
_cell.length_b   1.000
_cell.length_c   1.000
_cell.angle_alpha   90.00
_cell.angle_beta   90.00
_cell.angle_gamma   90.00
#
_symmetry.space_group_name_H-M   'P 1'
#
loop_
_entity.id
_entity.type
_entity.pdbx_description
1 polymer ?
#
loop_
_entity_poly.entity_id
_entity_poly.type
_entity_poly.pdbx_seq_one_letter_code
_entity_poly.pdbx_strand_id
1 'polypeptide(L)'
;MVILMPQEDKVRTTLIPGHAILDVCIKEPDSSIKIQKQKSMDSTVICTTNRKQKVLGWLKENLLPVTEMNDNIVFGNVIILPPYQVTDICTNSPMVAMQLVNIMNKMPDDYNPP
;
A
#
# COMPACT_ATOMS: atom_id res chain seq x y z
N MET A 1 -4.72 -14.29 -4.59
CA MET A 1 -5.12 -13.04 -3.90
C MET A 1 -6.02 -13.39 -2.74
N VAL A 2 -5.82 -12.79 -1.56
CA VAL A 2 -6.67 -12.99 -0.37
C VAL A 2 -7.30 -11.65 -0.02
N ILE A 3 -8.63 -11.58 0.04
CA ILE A 3 -9.37 -10.39 0.44
C ILE A 3 -9.97 -10.66 1.81
N LEU A 4 -9.74 -9.75 2.76
CA LEU A 4 -10.35 -9.77 4.09
C LEU A 4 -11.36 -8.62 4.16
N MET A 5 -12.64 -8.94 4.34
CA MET A 5 -13.70 -7.94 4.48
C MET A 5 -14.25 -8.01 5.91
N PRO A 6 -14.10 -6.94 6.71
CA PRO A 6 -14.77 -6.85 8.00
C PRO A 6 -16.26 -6.56 7.80
N GLN A 7 -17.13 -7.34 8.42
CA GLN A 7 -18.59 -7.13 8.39
C GLN A 7 -19.13 -7.21 9.82
N GLU A 8 -19.27 -6.06 10.47
CA GLU A 8 -19.92 -5.72 11.77
C GLU A 8 -19.72 -6.60 13.03
N ASP A 9 -19.08 -7.78 12.92
CA ASP A 9 -18.42 -8.59 13.97
C ASP A 9 -17.87 -9.91 13.40
N LYS A 10 -17.98 -10.13 12.08
CA LYS A 10 -17.51 -11.33 11.38
C LYS A 10 -16.50 -10.93 10.32
N VAL A 11 -15.42 -11.69 10.21
CA VAL A 11 -14.45 -11.53 9.13
C VAL A 11 -14.79 -12.51 8.02
N ARG A 12 -15.00 -11.99 6.82
CA ARG A 12 -15.14 -12.80 5.61
C ARG A 12 -13.83 -12.80 4.86
N THR A 13 -13.26 -13.98 4.66
CA THR A 13 -12.06 -14.19 3.84
C THR A 13 -12.46 -14.72 2.48
N THR A 14 -12.09 -14.02 1.41
CA THR A 14 -12.28 -14.46 0.02
C THR A 14 -10.91 -14.77 -0.59
N LEU A 15 -10.68 -16.04 -0.93
CA LEU A 15 -9.48 -16.48 -1.64
C LEU A 15 -9.78 -16.51 -3.14
N ILE A 16 -9.02 -15.76 -3.93
CA ILE A 16 -9.08 -15.77 -5.40
C ILE A 16 -7.79 -16.40 -5.92
N PRO A 17 -7.82 -17.66 -6.37
CA PRO A 17 -6.63 -18.31 -6.91
C PRO A 17 -6.32 -17.86 -8.34
N GLY A 18 -5.04 -17.69 -8.65
CA GLY A 18 -4.57 -17.41 -10.02
C GLY A 18 -4.16 -18.65 -10.82
N HIS A 19 -4.19 -19.82 -10.18
CA HIS A 19 -3.83 -21.12 -10.75
C HIS A 19 -4.78 -22.20 -10.19
N ALA A 20 -4.78 -23.40 -10.78
CA ALA A 20 -5.62 -24.50 -10.29
C ALA A 20 -5.20 -24.95 -8.88
N ILE A 21 -6.15 -24.98 -7.95
CA ILE A 21 -5.97 -25.51 -6.59
C ILE A 21 -6.60 -26.91 -6.55
N LEU A 22 -5.84 -27.90 -6.08
CA LEU A 22 -6.28 -29.30 -6.00
C LEU A 22 -7.04 -29.60 -4.71
N ASP A 23 -6.74 -28.92 -3.60
CA ASP A 23 -7.42 -29.13 -2.32
C ASP A 23 -7.42 -27.86 -1.45
N VAL A 24 -8.51 -27.65 -0.71
CA VAL A 24 -8.72 -26.53 0.22
C VAL A 24 -9.32 -27.07 1.51
N CYS A 25 -8.64 -26.86 2.64
CA CYS A 25 -9.17 -27.21 3.95
C CYS A 25 -9.47 -25.95 4.78
N ILE A 26 -10.64 -25.91 5.40
CA ILE A 26 -11.02 -24.90 6.39
C ILE A 26 -10.65 -25.46 7.76
N LYS A 27 -9.78 -24.75 8.48
CA LYS A 27 -9.50 -25.05 9.90
C LYS A 27 -10.28 -24.09 10.78
N GLU A 28 -10.86 -24.61 11.84
CA GLU A 28 -11.43 -23.76 12.88
C GLU A 28 -10.31 -22.91 13.50
N PRO A 29 -10.56 -21.62 13.75
CA PRO A 29 -9.54 -20.74 14.28
C PRO A 29 -9.18 -21.14 15.71
N ASP A 30 -7.89 -21.21 16.03
CA ASP A 30 -7.44 -21.29 17.41
C ASP A 30 -8.00 -20.08 18.18
N SER A 31 -8.60 -20.33 19.33
CA SER A 31 -9.26 -19.32 20.18
C SER A 31 -8.32 -18.22 20.70
N SER A 32 -7.03 -18.28 20.39
CA SER A 32 -6.02 -17.28 20.69
C SER A 32 -5.88 -16.17 19.62
N ILE A 33 -6.49 -16.32 18.45
CA ILE A 33 -6.34 -15.37 17.33
C ILE A 33 -7.25 -14.15 17.56
N LYS A 34 -6.69 -13.10 18.18
CA LYS A 34 -7.32 -11.78 18.24
C LYS A 34 -7.22 -11.12 16.86
N ILE A 35 -8.34 -11.07 16.14
CA ILE A 35 -8.48 -10.23 14.95
C ILE A 35 -8.33 -8.79 15.41
N GLN A 36 -7.25 -8.11 15.01
CA GLN A 36 -7.08 -6.69 15.31
C GLN A 36 -8.26 -5.95 14.66
N LYS A 37 -9.12 -5.33 15.48
CA LYS A 37 -10.10 -4.37 14.99
C LYS A 37 -9.32 -3.34 14.18
N GLN A 38 -9.66 -3.19 12.89
CA GLN A 38 -9.09 -2.15 12.05
C GLN A 38 -9.17 -0.84 12.83
N LYS A 39 -8.01 -0.26 13.10
CA LYS A 39 -7.91 1.06 13.71
C LYS A 39 -8.66 1.99 12.75
N SER A 40 -9.81 2.51 13.17
CA SER A 40 -10.52 3.54 12.41
C SER A 40 -9.54 4.67 12.19
N MET A 41 -9.11 4.85 10.94
CA MET A 41 -8.10 5.82 10.56
C MET A 41 -8.77 7.20 10.42
N ASP A 42 -9.45 7.62 11.48
CA ASP A 42 -10.18 8.89 11.56
C ASP A 42 -9.25 9.93 12.18
N SER A 43 -8.38 10.52 11.33
CA SER A 43 -7.62 11.76 11.62
C SER A 43 -6.77 12.28 10.44
N THR A 44 -6.84 11.69 9.24
CA THR A 44 -5.67 11.65 8.33
C THR A 44 -5.67 12.65 7.16
N VAL A 45 -6.62 13.57 7.00
CA VAL A 45 -6.68 14.43 5.78
C VAL A 45 -5.52 15.44 5.69
N ILE A 46 -5.05 15.97 6.84
CA ILE A 46 -3.90 16.90 6.85
C ILE A 46 -2.56 16.14 6.76
N CYS A 47 -2.52 14.91 7.28
CA CYS A 47 -1.32 14.06 7.29
C CYS A 47 -1.02 13.49 5.89
N THR A 48 -2.05 13.15 5.11
CA THR A 48 -1.89 12.62 3.74
C THR A 48 -1.29 13.65 2.79
N THR A 49 -1.72 14.91 2.84
CA THR A 49 -1.18 15.98 1.96
C THR A 49 0.31 16.24 2.24
N ASN A 50 0.71 16.30 3.51
CA ASN A 50 2.11 16.51 3.88
C ASN A 50 2.98 15.31 3.43
N ARG A 51 2.49 14.09 3.63
CA ARG A 51 3.20 12.89 3.16
C ARG A 51 3.28 12.82 1.64
N LYS A 52 2.23 13.20 0.90
CA LYS A 52 2.25 13.29 -0.56
C LYS A 52 3.41 14.16 -1.03
N GLN A 53 3.54 15.37 -0.47
CA GLN A 53 4.60 16.30 -0.85
C GLN A 53 6.00 15.78 -0.50
N LYS A 54 6.18 15.15 0.68
CA LYS A 54 7.44 14.50 1.04
C LYS A 54 7.82 13.41 0.03
N VAL A 55 6.91 12.49 -0.26
CA VAL A 55 7.17 11.39 -1.20
C VAL A 55 7.44 11.93 -2.61
N LEU A 56 6.63 12.88 -3.08
CA LEU A 56 6.80 13.50 -4.39
C LEU A 56 8.16 14.21 -4.52
N GLY A 57 8.54 15.01 -3.52
CA GLY A 57 9.83 15.70 -3.48
C GLY A 57 11.00 14.73 -3.47
N TRP A 58 10.94 13.69 -2.62
CA TRP A 58 11.97 12.66 -2.55
C TRP A 58 12.17 11.94 -3.89
N LEU A 59 11.08 11.57 -4.55
CA LEU A 59 11.15 10.90 -5.85
C LEU A 59 11.74 11.83 -6.93
N LYS A 60 11.42 13.13 -6.91
CA LYS A 60 12.03 14.13 -7.80
C LYS A 60 13.52 14.33 -7.53
N GLU A 61 13.95 14.37 -6.28
CA GLU A 61 15.38 14.42 -5.92
C GLU A 61 16.15 13.18 -6.38
N ASN A 62 15.49 12.03 -6.39
CA ASN A 62 16.03 10.79 -6.97
C ASN A 62 15.88 10.72 -8.50
N LEU A 63 15.59 11.85 -9.15
CA LEU A 63 15.49 12.02 -10.61
C LEU A 63 14.41 11.13 -11.26
N LEU A 64 13.39 10.73 -10.52
CA LEU A 64 12.24 10.04 -11.08
C LEU A 64 11.28 11.06 -11.71
N PRO A 65 10.85 10.88 -12.97
CA PRO A 65 9.91 11.77 -13.63
C PRO A 65 8.47 11.50 -13.14
N VAL A 66 8.22 11.81 -11.88
CA VAL A 66 6.91 11.66 -11.23
C VAL A 66 6.02 12.87 -11.52
N THR A 67 4.74 12.60 -11.74
CA THR A 67 3.67 13.59 -11.91
C THR A 67 2.54 13.32 -10.92
N GLU A 68 1.74 14.34 -10.64
CA GLU A 68 0.51 14.18 -9.87
C GLU A 68 -0.64 13.99 -10.84
N MET A 69 -1.44 12.94 -10.63
CA MET A 69 -2.67 12.71 -11.36
C MET A 69 -3.79 12.45 -10.35
N ASN A 70 -4.73 13.39 -10.27
CA ASN A 70 -5.74 13.43 -9.21
C ASN A 70 -5.05 13.40 -7.82
N ASP A 71 -5.34 12.38 -7.02
CA ASP A 71 -4.77 12.18 -5.68
C ASP A 71 -3.64 11.13 -5.65
N ASN A 72 -3.09 10.78 -6.80
CA ASN A 72 -2.04 9.76 -6.92
C ASN A 72 -0.72 10.37 -7.42
N ILE A 73 0.39 9.72 -7.08
CA ILE A 73 1.71 9.99 -7.68
C ILE A 73 1.92 8.97 -8.79
N VAL A 74 2.20 9.44 -10.01
CA VAL A 74 2.30 8.60 -11.20
C VAL A 74 3.67 8.75 -11.84
N PHE A 75 4.26 7.63 -12.27
CA PHE A 75 5.49 7.60 -13.07
C PHE A 75 5.40 6.44 -14.05
N GLY A 76 5.26 6.75 -15.35
CA GLY A 76 5.03 5.74 -16.38
C GLY A 76 3.80 4.87 -16.05
N ASN A 77 4.02 3.56 -15.90
CA ASN A 77 2.98 2.58 -15.52
C ASN A 77 2.92 2.31 -14.01
N VAL A 78 3.54 3.16 -13.18
CA VAL A 78 3.53 3.05 -11.72
C VAL A 78 2.60 4.10 -11.15
N ILE A 79 1.75 3.68 -10.22
CA ILE A 79 0.84 4.55 -9.48
C ILE A 79 1.08 4.30 -8.00
N ILE A 80 1.33 5.36 -7.24
CA ILE A 80 1.39 5.31 -5.77
C ILE A 80 0.09 5.93 -5.26
N LEU A 81 -0.68 5.11 -4.55
CA LEU A 81 -1.98 5.50 -3.99
C LEU A 81 -1.79 6.10 -2.58
N PRO A 82 -2.70 6.96 -2.11
CA PRO A 82 -2.78 7.31 -0.69
C PRO A 82 -2.93 6.04 0.18
N PRO A 83 -2.32 5.99 1.38
CA PRO A 83 -1.56 7.03 2.09
C PRO A 83 -0.07 7.16 1.70
N TYR A 84 0.32 6.73 0.50
CA TYR A 84 1.68 6.85 -0.07
C TYR A 84 2.73 6.05 0.70
N GLN A 85 2.39 4.82 1.09
CA GLN A 85 3.33 3.86 1.68
C GLN A 85 3.97 2.99 0.60
N VAL A 86 5.05 2.29 0.97
CA VAL A 86 5.71 1.29 0.10
C VAL A 86 4.79 0.16 -0.33
N THR A 87 3.76 -0.14 0.46
CA THR A 87 2.72 -1.14 0.15
C THR A 87 1.68 -0.65 -0.85
N ASP A 88 1.62 0.65 -1.09
CA ASP A 88 0.57 1.29 -1.90
C ASP A 88 1.02 1.53 -3.35
N ILE A 89 2.12 0.89 -3.75
CA ILE A 89 2.70 0.93 -5.09
C ILE A 89 1.97 -0.06 -6.00
N CYS A 90 1.37 0.45 -7.07
CA CYS A 90 0.69 -0.33 -8.11
C CYS A 90 1.49 -0.28 -9.41
N THR A 91 1.94 -1.43 -9.90
CA THR A 91 2.59 -1.55 -11.21
C THR A 91 2.49 -2.99 -11.74
N ASN A 92 2.59 -3.15 -13.06
CA ASN A 92 2.66 -4.45 -13.73
C ASN A 92 4.08 -5.03 -13.80
N SER A 93 5.11 -4.29 -13.37
CA SER A 93 6.50 -4.75 -13.39
C SER A 93 7.05 -4.95 -11.97
N PRO A 94 7.31 -6.19 -11.54
CA PRO A 94 7.83 -6.46 -10.19
C PRO A 94 9.22 -5.85 -9.98
N MET A 95 10.03 -5.75 -11.04
CA MET A 95 11.35 -5.11 -10.98
C MET A 95 11.24 -3.62 -10.66
N VAL A 96 10.27 -2.94 -11.29
CA VAL A 96 10.01 -1.52 -11.03
C VAL A 96 9.45 -1.31 -9.63
N ALA A 97 8.54 -2.18 -9.17
CA ALA A 97 8.04 -2.17 -7.80
C ALA A 97 9.18 -2.28 -6.78
N MET A 98 10.07 -3.26 -6.96
CA MET A 98 11.17 -3.52 -6.03
C MET A 98 12.17 -2.35 -5.98
N GLN A 99 12.47 -1.73 -7.13
CA GLN A 99 13.32 -0.53 -7.17
C GLN A 99 12.67 0.67 -6.51
N LEU A 100 11.37 0.90 -6.75
CA LEU A 100 10.67 2.01 -6.12
C LEU A 100 10.58 1.83 -4.60
N VAL A 101 10.35 0.60 -4.12
CA VAL A 101 10.41 0.27 -2.69
C VAL A 101 11.79 0.57 -2.13
N ASN A 102 12.87 0.21 -2.82
CA ASN A 102 14.24 0.52 -2.38
C ASN A 102 14.50 2.02 -2.28
N ILE A 103 13.98 2.82 -3.23
CA ILE A 103 14.12 4.28 -3.20
C ILE A 103 13.31 4.88 -2.05
N MET A 104 12.07 4.44 -1.87
CA MET A 104 11.18 4.90 -0.79
C MET A 104 11.72 4.54 0.59
N ASN A 105 12.30 3.35 0.77
CA ASN A 105 12.91 2.93 2.04
C ASN A 105 14.19 3.70 2.40
N LYS A 106 14.82 4.36 1.42
CA LYS A 106 15.98 5.23 1.64
C LYS A 106 15.59 6.67 1.97
N MET A 107 14.29 7.00 1.93
CA MET A 107 13.81 8.32 2.32
C MET A 107 14.01 8.52 3.83
N PRO A 108 14.73 9.57 4.26
CA PRO A 108 14.86 9.90 5.68
C PRO A 108 13.49 10.27 6.27
N ASP A 109 13.22 9.89 7.52
CA ASP A 109 11.97 10.25 8.22
C ASP A 109 11.82 11.79 8.34
N ASP A 110 12.94 12.48 8.55
CA ASP A 110 13.05 13.94 8.65
C ASP A 110 13.14 14.64 7.29
N TYR A 111 12.96 13.93 6.18
CA TYR A 111 13.01 14.54 4.86
C TYR A 111 11.98 15.67 4.75
N ASN A 112 12.45 16.83 4.32
CA ASN A 112 11.61 18.01 4.09
C ASN A 112 11.87 18.47 2.65
N PRO A 113 10.85 18.41 1.77
CA PRO A 113 11.02 18.77 0.37
C PRO A 113 11.38 20.26 0.24
N PRO A 114 12.23 20.64 -0.74
CA PRO A 114 12.60 22.03 -1.00
C PRO A 114 11.44 22.88 -1.52
#